data_AF-A0A2E2B293-F1
#
_entry.id   AF-A0A2E2B293-F1
#
_cell.length_a   1.000
_cell.length_b   1.000
_cell.length_c   1.000
_cell.angle_alpha   90.00
_cell.angle_beta   90.00
_cell.angle_gamma   90.00
#
_symmetry.space_group_name_H-M   'P 1'
#
loop_
_entity.id
_entity.type
_entity.pdbx_description
1 polymer ?
#
loop_
_entity_poly.entity_id
_entity_poly.type
_entity_poly.pdbx_seq_one_letter_code
_entity_poly.pdbx_strand_id
1 'polypeptide(L)'
;MNQPLFQPGDLVKHPLKPEWGEGEVRQASLTKYNGKDGQRLVIVFKNHGKVTINTAVIKLTAKEKASDDMNAANSTDWLSQLEAQQGIKKNDLTGLPESLTDPFTDILTRVERTLADYRYTSDNPRSLLEWAMRQTDMNDPLTEYTRHDLEQAFGHYTYLRYKHLLELVRTVKKSNKRPMLDALASKQLPNGAANDLKKAISA
;
A
#
# COMPACT_ATOMS: atom_id res chain seq x y z
N MET A 1 -11.47 -30.68 -35.34
CA MET A 1 -11.47 -30.62 -33.87
C MET A 1 -11.70 -29.17 -33.48
N ASN A 2 -12.93 -28.83 -33.10
CA ASN A 2 -13.36 -27.48 -32.73
C ASN A 2 -12.61 -27.01 -31.48
N GLN A 3 -12.03 -25.81 -31.53
CA GLN A 3 -11.55 -25.16 -30.32
C GLN A 3 -12.74 -24.69 -29.47
N PRO A 4 -12.61 -24.71 -28.12
CA PRO A 4 -13.63 -24.14 -27.26
C PRO A 4 -13.81 -22.65 -27.56
N LEU A 5 -15.06 -22.18 -27.61
CA LEU A 5 -15.33 -20.75 -27.68
C LEU A 5 -14.97 -20.14 -26.32
N PHE A 6 -14.00 -19.23 -26.31
CA PHE A 6 -13.60 -18.49 -25.12
C PHE A 6 -14.54 -17.32 -24.88
N GLN A 7 -14.86 -17.07 -23.61
CA GLN A 7 -15.64 -15.93 -23.16
C GLN A 7 -14.77 -14.92 -22.40
N PRO A 8 -15.17 -13.64 -22.33
CA PRO A 8 -14.54 -12.68 -21.43
C PRO A 8 -14.56 -13.21 -19.98
N GLY A 9 -13.43 -13.15 -19.29
CA GLY A 9 -13.23 -13.69 -17.95
C GLY A 9 -12.71 -15.13 -17.91
N ASP A 10 -12.37 -15.73 -19.05
CA ASP A 10 -11.69 -17.03 -19.08
C ASP A 10 -10.18 -16.88 -18.93
N LEU A 11 -9.57 -17.81 -18.18
CA LEU A 11 -8.13 -17.89 -17.99
C LEU A 11 -7.51 -18.79 -19.05
N VAL A 12 -6.53 -18.23 -19.75
CA VAL A 12 -5.82 -18.88 -20.85
C VAL A 12 -4.31 -18.83 -20.62
N LYS A 13 -3.62 -19.88 -21.04
CA LYS A 13 -2.15 -19.91 -21.11
C LYS A 13 -1.69 -19.98 -22.55
N HIS A 14 -0.66 -19.21 -22.87
CA HIS A 14 -0.04 -19.24 -24.20
C HIS A 14 1.01 -20.36 -24.28
N PRO A 15 0.84 -21.39 -25.13
CA PRO A 15 1.71 -22.57 -25.11
C PRO A 15 3.13 -22.31 -25.61
N LEU A 16 3.30 -21.39 -26.57
CA LEU A 16 4.62 -21.06 -27.13
C LEU A 16 5.39 -20.03 -26.29
N LYS A 17 4.72 -19.41 -25.31
CA LYS A 17 5.25 -18.32 -24.49
C LYS A 17 4.81 -18.47 -23.03
N PRO A 18 5.28 -19.54 -22.34
CA PRO A 18 4.91 -19.78 -20.95
C PRO A 18 5.38 -18.66 -20.01
N GLU A 19 6.41 -17.89 -20.40
CA GLU A 19 6.96 -16.78 -19.62
C GLU A 19 5.96 -15.64 -19.38
N TRP A 20 4.94 -15.50 -20.23
CA TRP A 20 3.89 -14.47 -20.08
C TRP A 20 2.93 -14.76 -18.92
N GLY A 21 2.95 -16.00 -18.42
CA GLY A 21 2.11 -16.43 -17.33
C GLY A 21 0.65 -16.60 -17.73
N GLU A 22 -0.22 -16.46 -16.74
CA GLU A 22 -1.67 -16.61 -16.91
C GLU A 22 -2.27 -15.35 -17.52
N GLY A 23 -3.13 -15.53 -18.52
CA GLY A 23 -3.82 -14.45 -19.22
C GLY A 23 -5.32 -14.51 -19.01
N GLU A 24 -5.92 -13.37 -18.71
CA GLU A 24 -7.37 -13.22 -18.61
C GLU A 24 -7.93 -12.65 -19.91
N VAL A 25 -8.90 -13.33 -20.53
CA VAL A 25 -9.59 -12.83 -21.72
C VAL A 25 -10.45 -11.63 -21.32
N ARG A 26 -10.11 -10.43 -21.79
CA ARG A 26 -10.91 -9.21 -21.57
C ARG A 26 -12.02 -9.02 -22.58
N GLN A 27 -11.81 -9.48 -23.81
CA GLN A 27 -12.79 -9.36 -24.87
C GLN A 27 -12.63 -10.53 -25.83
N ALA A 28 -13.76 -11.12 -26.23
CA ALA A 28 -13.81 -12.14 -27.26
C ALA A 28 -14.73 -11.66 -28.38
N SER A 29 -14.24 -11.67 -29.63
CA SER A 29 -15.02 -11.30 -30.80
C SER A 29 -14.86 -12.37 -31.87
N LEU A 30 -15.98 -12.89 -32.36
CA LEU A 30 -15.99 -13.85 -33.47
C LEU A 30 -15.44 -13.15 -34.73
N THR A 31 -14.46 -13.77 -35.38
CA THR A 31 -13.84 -13.23 -36.58
C THR A 31 -13.53 -14.37 -37.53
N LYS A 32 -13.98 -14.24 -38.78
CA LYS A 32 -13.56 -15.13 -39.86
C LYS A 32 -12.23 -14.63 -40.41
N TYR A 33 -11.18 -15.43 -40.29
CA TYR A 33 -9.88 -15.10 -40.86
C TYR A 33 -9.46 -16.20 -41.84
N ASN A 34 -9.28 -15.81 -43.10
CA ASN A 34 -8.84 -16.68 -44.20
C ASN A 34 -9.70 -17.96 -44.38
N GLY A 35 -11.03 -17.80 -44.36
CA GLY A 35 -11.98 -18.90 -44.57
C GLY A 35 -12.15 -19.86 -43.39
N LYS A 36 -11.43 -19.64 -42.28
CA LYS A 36 -11.56 -20.42 -41.04
C LYS A 36 -12.27 -19.58 -39.97
N ASP A 37 -13.27 -20.17 -39.34
CA ASP A 37 -13.98 -19.53 -38.22
C ASP A 37 -13.05 -19.52 -36.99
N GLY A 38 -12.88 -18.36 -36.35
CA GLY A 38 -12.06 -18.18 -35.16
C GLY A 38 -12.54 -17.02 -34.29
N GLN A 39 -11.81 -16.75 -33.21
CA GLN A 39 -12.09 -15.66 -32.28
C GLN A 39 -10.87 -14.76 -32.15
N ARG A 40 -11.08 -13.46 -32.27
CA ARG A 40 -10.12 -12.44 -31.85
C ARG A 40 -10.33 -12.21 -30.35
N LEU A 41 -9.34 -12.60 -29.57
CA LEU A 41 -9.30 -12.44 -28.13
C LEU A 41 -8.35 -11.30 -27.78
N VAL A 42 -8.78 -10.44 -26.88
CA VAL A 42 -7.92 -9.48 -26.19
C VAL A 42 -7.65 -10.07 -24.82
N ILE A 43 -6.42 -10.49 -24.57
CA ILE A 43 -6.01 -11.17 -23.34
C ILE A 43 -5.02 -10.29 -22.60
N VAL A 44 -5.15 -10.15 -21.29
CA VAL A 44 -4.14 -9.46 -20.46
C VAL A 44 -3.38 -10.52 -19.68
N PHE A 45 -2.11 -10.70 -20.04
CA PHE A 45 -1.19 -11.64 -19.40
C PHE A 45 -0.51 -11.01 -18.18
N LYS A 46 -0.40 -11.77 -17.09
CA LYS A 46 0.12 -11.29 -15.79
C LYS A 46 1.51 -10.66 -15.90
N ASN A 47 2.39 -11.19 -16.75
CA ASN A 47 3.79 -10.75 -16.85
C ASN A 47 4.11 -9.97 -18.14
N HIS A 48 3.13 -9.77 -19.05
CA HIS A 48 3.37 -9.17 -20.37
C HIS A 48 2.34 -8.09 -20.75
N GLY A 49 1.21 -8.02 -20.05
CA GLY A 49 0.16 -7.05 -20.33
C GLY A 49 -0.78 -7.47 -21.47
N LYS A 50 -1.42 -6.48 -22.10
CA LYS A 50 -2.51 -6.67 -23.07
C LYS A 50 -1.99 -7.15 -24.43
N VAL A 51 -2.43 -8.33 -24.87
CA VAL A 51 -2.10 -8.94 -26.16
C VAL A 51 -3.39 -9.30 -26.90
N THR A 52 -3.45 -9.00 -28.19
CA THR A 52 -4.56 -9.42 -29.05
C THR A 52 -4.16 -10.67 -29.82
N ILE A 53 -4.88 -11.77 -29.63
CA ILE A 53 -4.60 -13.07 -30.22
C ILE A 53 -5.78 -13.51 -31.08
N ASN A 54 -5.50 -14.12 -32.23
CA ASN A 54 -6.52 -14.77 -33.05
C ASN A 54 -6.42 -16.29 -32.88
N THR A 55 -7.49 -16.91 -32.39
CA THR A 55 -7.55 -18.36 -32.14
C THR A 55 -7.53 -19.20 -33.42
N ALA A 56 -7.81 -18.59 -34.59
CA ALA A 56 -7.65 -19.23 -35.89
C ALA A 56 -6.18 -19.60 -36.21
N VAL A 57 -5.21 -18.91 -35.58
CA VAL A 57 -3.77 -19.10 -35.80
C VAL A 57 -3.09 -19.76 -34.60
N ILE A 58 -3.58 -19.52 -33.38
CA ILE A 58 -2.93 -19.94 -32.13
C ILE A 58 -3.89 -20.80 -31.29
N LYS A 59 -3.44 -22.01 -30.92
CA LYS A 59 -4.19 -22.93 -30.05
C LYS A 59 -3.92 -22.57 -28.59
N LEU A 60 -4.90 -21.98 -27.90
CA LEU A 60 -4.79 -21.69 -26.46
C LEU A 60 -5.31 -22.86 -25.62
N THR A 61 -4.72 -23.07 -24.44
CA THR A 61 -5.17 -24.11 -23.49
C THR A 61 -6.10 -23.45 -22.46
N ALA A 62 -7.37 -23.85 -22.44
CA ALA A 62 -8.35 -23.43 -21.44
C ALA A 62 -8.12 -24.19 -20.14
N LYS A 63 -8.19 -23.51 -18.99
CA LYS A 63 -8.28 -24.18 -17.68
C LYS A 63 -9.76 -24.20 -17.27
N GLU A 64 -10.34 -25.39 -17.14
CA GLU A 64 -11.73 -25.55 -16.70
C GLU A 64 -11.93 -24.90 -15.32
N LYS A 65 -12.96 -24.07 -15.22
CA LYS A 65 -13.38 -23.39 -13.99
C LYS A 65 -13.94 -24.43 -13.01
N ALA A 66 -13.26 -24.64 -11.89
CA ALA A 66 -13.93 -25.16 -10.70
C ALA A 66 -14.89 -24.07 -10.23
N SER A 67 -16.18 -24.37 -10.31
CA SER A 67 -17.26 -23.62 -9.70
C SER A 67 -17.04 -23.55 -8.19
N ASP A 68 -17.04 -22.35 -7.62
CA ASP A 68 -17.42 -22.21 -6.22
C ASP A 68 -18.09 -20.85 -5.96
N ASP A 69 -19.10 -20.93 -5.12
CA ASP A 69 -20.10 -19.95 -4.78
C ASP A 69 -19.56 -18.72 -4.01
N MET A 70 -20.33 -17.63 -4.13
CA MET A 70 -20.49 -16.50 -3.18
C MET A 70 -19.32 -16.10 -2.26
N ASN A 71 -18.83 -14.86 -2.39
CA ASN A 71 -19.02 -13.84 -1.35
C ASN A 71 -18.44 -12.46 -1.72
N ALA A 72 -19.21 -11.44 -1.37
CA ALA A 72 -18.80 -10.04 -1.36
C ALA A 72 -17.81 -9.81 -0.20
N ALA A 73 -16.49 -9.85 -0.46
CA ALA A 73 -15.47 -9.56 0.56
C ALA A 73 -14.13 -9.00 0.02
N ASN A 74 -14.07 -8.48 -1.22
CA ASN A 74 -12.78 -8.12 -1.84
C ASN A 74 -12.27 -6.68 -1.61
N SER A 75 -12.86 -5.91 -0.68
CA SER A 75 -12.27 -4.62 -0.29
C SER A 75 -11.25 -4.74 0.85
N THR A 76 -11.20 -5.86 1.57
CA THR A 76 -10.25 -6.07 2.67
C THR A 76 -8.94 -6.70 2.19
N ASP A 77 -9.00 -7.56 1.16
CA ASP A 77 -7.86 -8.40 0.77
C ASP A 77 -6.76 -7.63 0.00
N TRP A 78 -7.12 -6.58 -0.76
CA TRP A 78 -6.11 -5.72 -1.43
C TRP A 78 -5.31 -4.87 -0.43
N LEU A 79 -5.96 -4.42 0.65
CA LEU A 79 -5.34 -3.67 1.74
C LEU A 79 -4.45 -4.58 2.58
N SER A 80 -4.93 -5.77 2.92
CA SER A 80 -4.14 -6.79 3.64
C SER A 80 -2.95 -7.30 2.83
N GLN A 81 -3.05 -7.35 1.50
CA GLN A 81 -1.95 -7.75 0.62
C GLN A 81 -0.88 -6.65 0.48
N LEU A 82 -1.26 -5.36 0.60
CA LEU A 82 -0.33 -4.24 0.73
C LEU A 82 0.36 -4.21 2.11
N GLU A 83 -0.40 -4.42 3.19
CA GLU A 83 0.15 -4.53 4.55
C GLU A 83 1.09 -5.75 4.69
N ALA A 84 0.77 -6.88 4.05
CA ALA A 84 1.63 -8.06 4.00
C ALA A 84 2.89 -7.86 3.14
N GLN A 85 2.83 -7.01 2.10
CA GLN A 85 4.02 -6.59 1.34
C GLN A 85 4.89 -5.56 2.09
N GLN A 86 4.29 -4.76 2.98
CA GLN A 86 5.00 -3.79 3.83
C GLN A 86 5.65 -4.44 5.07
N GLY A 87 5.04 -5.50 5.61
CA GLY A 87 5.49 -6.15 6.86
C GLY A 87 6.82 -6.92 6.83
N ILE A 88 7.54 -6.98 5.70
CA ILE A 88 8.82 -7.71 5.58
C ILE A 88 9.90 -6.91 4.83
N LYS A 89 9.91 -5.58 4.95
CA LYS A 89 11.08 -4.79 4.58
C LYS A 89 11.73 -4.24 5.84
N LYS A 90 12.97 -4.65 6.09
CA LYS A 90 13.82 -4.15 7.20
C LYS A 90 14.06 -2.63 7.19
N ASN A 91 13.54 -1.89 6.20
CA ASN A 91 13.71 -0.46 5.97
C ASN A 91 12.39 0.15 5.47
N ASP A 92 11.31 -0.01 6.23
CA ASP A 92 10.05 0.65 5.91
C ASP A 92 10.11 2.13 6.31
N LEU A 93 10.28 3.01 5.32
CA LEU A 93 10.26 4.47 5.52
C LEU A 93 8.91 4.97 6.03
N THR A 94 7.83 4.20 5.85
CA THR A 94 6.47 4.63 6.15
C THR A 94 5.99 4.24 7.53
N GLY A 95 6.56 3.16 8.09
CA GLY A 95 6.20 2.63 9.39
C GLY A 95 6.41 3.63 10.55
N LEU A 96 5.59 3.50 11.58
CA LEU A 96 5.83 4.20 12.85
C LEU A 96 6.93 3.46 13.63
N PRO A 97 7.98 4.16 14.12
CA PRO A 97 9.04 3.54 14.92
C PRO A 97 8.49 2.83 16.16
N GLU A 98 9.13 1.72 16.56
CA GLU A 98 8.78 0.97 17.78
C GLU A 98 8.76 1.87 19.03
N SER A 99 9.66 2.85 19.09
CA SER A 99 9.72 3.84 20.18
C SER A 99 8.40 4.61 20.42
N LEU A 100 7.52 4.72 19.41
CA LEU A 100 6.21 5.38 19.47
C LEU A 100 5.06 4.39 19.75
N THR A 101 5.19 3.17 19.26
CA THR A 101 4.12 2.16 19.27
C THR A 101 4.20 1.19 20.45
N ASP A 102 5.33 1.16 21.17
CA ASP A 102 5.56 0.30 22.34
C ASP A 102 4.36 0.30 23.32
N PRO A 103 3.67 -0.85 23.50
CA PRO A 103 2.51 -0.96 24.38
C PRO A 103 2.86 -0.91 25.88
N PHE A 104 4.12 -1.14 26.25
CA PHE A 104 4.56 -1.16 27.65
C PHE A 104 4.98 0.22 28.17
N THR A 105 5.23 1.18 27.27
CA THR A 105 5.47 2.56 27.65
C THR A 105 4.15 3.25 28.06
N ASP A 106 4.18 4.09 29.11
CA ASP A 106 3.01 4.87 29.54
C ASP A 106 2.44 5.72 28.40
N ILE A 107 1.12 5.84 28.38
CA ILE A 107 0.39 6.52 27.31
C ILE A 107 0.80 7.98 27.14
N LEU A 108 1.13 8.70 28.22
CA LEU A 108 1.56 10.09 28.11
C LEU A 108 2.97 10.21 27.54
N THR A 109 3.87 9.31 27.95
CA THR A 109 5.22 9.24 27.37
C THR A 109 5.16 8.92 25.88
N ARG A 110 4.24 8.06 25.44
CA ARG A 110 4.01 7.81 24.00
C ARG A 110 3.51 9.04 23.26
N VAL A 111 2.62 9.83 23.87
CA VAL A 111 2.19 11.13 23.32
C VAL A 111 3.37 12.09 23.22
N GLU A 112 4.16 12.23 24.28
CA GLU A 112 5.36 13.10 24.28
C GLU A 112 6.36 12.71 23.20
N ARG A 113 6.68 11.42 23.07
CA ARG A 113 7.56 10.90 22.01
C ARG A 113 6.99 11.17 20.61
N THR A 114 5.69 10.99 20.43
CA THR A 114 5.01 11.29 19.15
C THR A 114 5.08 12.77 18.80
N LEU A 115 4.95 13.65 19.80
CA LEU A 115 5.09 15.10 19.61
C LEU A 115 6.55 15.52 19.35
N ALA A 116 7.53 14.86 19.96
CA ALA A 116 8.96 15.12 19.71
C ALA A 116 9.34 14.88 18.24
N ASP A 117 8.67 13.94 17.58
CA ASP A 117 8.88 13.61 16.17
C ASP A 117 8.39 14.69 15.19
N TYR A 118 7.67 15.72 15.65
CA TYR A 118 7.35 16.91 14.85
C TYR A 118 8.58 17.79 14.55
N ARG A 119 9.73 17.54 15.19
CA ARG A 119 10.98 18.20 14.84
C ARG A 119 11.38 17.99 13.37
N TYR A 120 10.94 16.89 12.77
CA TYR A 120 11.21 16.56 11.38
C TYR A 120 10.25 17.27 10.43
N THR A 121 10.79 17.89 9.38
CA THR A 121 10.01 18.60 8.35
C THR A 121 10.47 18.21 6.94
N SER A 122 9.55 18.27 5.97
CA SER A 122 9.86 18.07 4.55
C SER A 122 10.59 19.25 3.92
N ASP A 123 10.41 20.45 4.48
CA ASP A 123 10.93 21.71 3.90
C ASP A 123 12.46 21.78 3.98
N ASN A 124 13.04 21.16 5.00
CA ASN A 124 14.49 21.15 5.20
C ASN A 124 15.07 19.79 4.76
N PRO A 125 15.91 19.75 3.71
CA PRO A 125 16.53 18.51 3.22
C PRO A 125 17.29 17.75 4.31
N ARG A 126 17.97 18.46 5.22
CA ARG A 126 18.71 17.84 6.33
C ARG A 126 17.77 17.14 7.31
N SER A 127 16.63 17.76 7.60
CA SER A 127 15.64 17.21 8.52
C SER A 127 15.01 15.94 7.96
N LEU A 128 14.73 15.93 6.65
CA LEU A 128 14.24 14.76 5.92
C LEU A 128 15.27 13.61 5.93
N LEU A 129 16.55 13.92 5.73
CA LEU A 129 17.61 12.91 5.80
C LEU A 129 17.80 12.36 7.22
N GLU A 130 17.80 13.23 8.24
CA GLU A 130 17.88 12.79 9.65
C GLU A 130 16.70 11.92 10.07
N TRP A 131 15.52 12.18 9.51
CA TRP A 131 14.36 11.31 9.67
C TRP A 131 14.56 9.96 8.98
N ALA A 132 14.99 9.97 7.71
CA ALA A 132 15.19 8.74 6.93
C ALA A 132 16.30 7.85 7.53
N MET A 133 17.39 8.44 8.01
CA MET A 133 18.45 7.73 8.74
C MET A 133 17.90 7.05 9.99
N ARG A 134 17.04 7.73 10.77
CA ARG A 134 16.41 7.14 11.95
C ARG A 134 15.41 6.02 11.60
N GLN A 135 14.73 6.11 10.47
CA GLN A 135 13.75 5.08 10.07
C GLN A 135 14.39 3.81 9.54
N THR A 136 15.54 3.94 8.88
CA THR A 136 16.19 2.84 8.15
C THR A 136 17.45 2.33 8.83
N ASP A 137 17.89 3.00 9.92
CA ASP A 137 19.19 2.81 10.56
C ASP A 137 20.39 2.88 9.58
N MET A 138 20.18 3.48 8.40
CA MET A 138 21.22 3.71 7.40
C MET A 138 22.00 4.98 7.72
N ASN A 139 23.30 4.96 7.42
CA ASN A 139 24.13 6.17 7.52
C ASN A 139 23.90 7.14 6.35
N ASP A 140 23.56 6.62 5.16
CA ASP A 140 23.18 7.43 4.00
C ASP A 140 21.96 6.85 3.27
N PRO A 141 20.75 7.39 3.52
CA PRO A 141 19.52 6.95 2.89
C PRO A 141 19.49 7.18 1.37
N LEU A 142 20.29 8.11 0.84
CA LEU A 142 20.31 8.43 -0.59
C LEU A 142 21.00 7.36 -1.44
N THR A 143 21.65 6.37 -0.81
CA THR A 143 22.21 5.21 -1.50
C THR A 143 21.09 4.29 -2.04
N GLU A 144 19.99 4.17 -1.29
CA GLU A 144 18.88 3.25 -1.60
C GLU A 144 17.62 3.98 -2.08
N TYR A 145 17.41 5.23 -1.64
CA TYR A 145 16.19 5.98 -1.90
C TYR A 145 16.48 7.29 -2.61
N THR A 146 15.64 7.66 -3.58
CA THR A 146 15.74 9.01 -4.14
C THR A 146 15.14 10.02 -3.17
N ARG A 147 15.53 11.30 -3.29
CA ARG A 147 14.93 12.38 -2.51
C ARG A 147 13.41 12.42 -2.65
N HIS A 148 12.89 12.16 -3.85
CA HIS A 148 11.45 12.14 -4.09
C HIS A 148 10.76 11.02 -3.32
N ASP A 149 11.36 9.83 -3.27
CA ASP A 149 10.84 8.71 -2.49
C ASP A 149 10.80 9.05 -0.99
N LEU A 150 11.83 9.73 -0.48
CA LEU A 150 11.86 10.20 0.91
C LEU A 150 10.75 11.22 1.19
N GLU A 151 10.53 12.19 0.29
CA GLU A 151 9.46 13.18 0.44
C GLU A 151 8.07 12.52 0.42
N GLN A 152 7.84 11.57 -0.49
CA GLN A 152 6.59 10.82 -0.55
C GLN A 152 6.37 9.97 0.72
N ALA A 153 7.39 9.22 1.14
CA ALA A 153 7.32 8.39 2.33
C ALA A 153 7.13 9.23 3.60
N PHE A 154 7.79 10.39 3.69
CA PHE A 154 7.59 11.34 4.78
C PHE A 154 6.17 11.89 4.80
N GLY A 155 5.59 12.21 3.64
CA GLY A 155 4.19 12.60 3.53
C GLY A 155 3.26 11.54 4.15
N HIS A 156 3.47 10.27 3.80
CA HIS A 156 2.73 9.16 4.40
C HIS A 156 2.97 9.01 5.91
N TYR A 157 4.23 9.12 6.34
CA TYR A 157 4.62 9.06 7.75
C TYR A 157 3.92 10.13 8.59
N THR A 158 3.85 11.37 8.12
CA THR A 158 3.18 12.46 8.86
C THR A 158 1.69 12.18 9.07
N TYR A 159 1.03 11.59 8.07
CA TYR A 159 -0.36 11.16 8.17
C TYR A 159 -0.53 10.05 9.22
N LEU A 160 0.31 9.00 9.18
CA LEU A 160 0.27 7.91 10.16
C LEU A 160 0.58 8.41 11.58
N ARG A 161 1.56 9.30 11.74
CA ARG A 161 1.90 9.94 13.02
C ARG A 161 0.72 10.69 13.60
N TYR A 162 0.01 11.46 12.77
CA TYR A 162 -1.19 12.18 13.20
C TYR A 162 -2.34 11.24 13.58
N LYS A 163 -2.57 10.18 12.79
CA LYS A 163 -3.56 9.15 13.10
C LYS A 163 -3.25 8.47 14.45
N HIS A 164 -1.99 8.12 14.69
CA HIS A 164 -1.53 7.55 15.96
C HIS A 164 -1.75 8.52 17.13
N LEU A 165 -1.42 9.81 16.95
CA LEU A 165 -1.67 10.84 17.96
C LEU A 165 -3.15 10.91 18.35
N LEU A 166 -4.08 10.83 17.39
CA LEU A 166 -5.52 10.81 17.66
C LEU A 166 -5.93 9.60 18.51
N GLU A 167 -5.39 8.42 18.22
CA GLU A 167 -5.67 7.19 18.97
C GLU A 167 -5.13 7.27 20.40
N LEU A 168 -3.91 7.79 20.57
CA LEU A 168 -3.33 8.04 21.89
C LEU A 168 -4.18 9.03 22.69
N VAL A 169 -4.55 10.18 22.10
CA VAL A 169 -5.38 11.20 22.77
C VAL A 169 -6.74 10.64 23.19
N ARG A 170 -7.39 9.83 22.34
CA ARG A 170 -8.64 9.13 22.70
C ARG A 170 -8.44 8.20 23.89
N THR A 171 -7.33 7.47 23.93
CA THR A 171 -7.00 6.56 25.03
C THR A 171 -6.73 7.32 26.33
N VAL A 172 -6.04 8.47 26.26
CA VAL A 172 -5.81 9.36 27.41
C VAL A 172 -7.12 9.98 27.92
N LYS A 173 -8.01 10.41 27.02
CA LYS A 173 -9.37 10.91 27.34
C LYS A 173 -10.18 9.84 28.09
N LYS A 174 -10.16 8.58 27.61
CA LYS A 174 -10.81 7.44 28.28
C LYS A 174 -10.22 7.16 29.67
N SER A 175 -8.93 7.40 29.85
CA SER A 175 -8.21 7.22 31.12
C SER A 175 -8.36 8.40 32.08
N ASN A 176 -9.24 9.36 31.79
CA ASN A 176 -9.50 10.58 32.57
C ASN A 176 -8.25 11.46 32.85
N LYS A 177 -7.21 11.32 32.02
CA LYS A 177 -5.94 12.08 32.13
C LYS A 177 -5.92 13.34 31.24
N ARG A 178 -7.09 13.88 30.90
CA ARG A 178 -7.22 15.05 30.00
C ARG A 178 -6.42 16.29 30.45
N PRO A 179 -6.40 16.70 31.74
CA PRO A 179 -5.65 17.88 32.16
C PRO A 179 -4.15 17.79 31.84
N MET A 180 -3.60 16.58 31.77
CA MET A 180 -2.20 16.35 31.40
C MET A 180 -1.93 16.64 29.92
N LEU A 181 -2.92 16.42 29.03
CA LEU A 181 -2.82 16.80 27.62
C LEU A 181 -2.84 18.32 27.43
N ASP A 182 -3.68 19.01 28.19
CA ASP A 182 -3.77 20.48 28.15
C ASP A 182 -2.47 21.11 28.68
N ALA A 183 -1.88 20.52 29.74
CA ALA A 183 -0.56 20.90 30.23
C ALA A 183 0.53 20.68 29.18
N LEU A 184 0.50 19.55 28.45
CA LEU A 184 1.42 19.27 27.35
C LEU A 184 1.28 20.26 26.19
N ALA A 185 0.05 20.61 25.81
CA ALA A 185 -0.23 21.58 24.76
C ALA A 185 0.22 23.00 25.11
N SER A 186 0.42 23.29 26.39
CA SER A 186 0.92 24.57 26.90
C SER A 186 2.46 24.63 26.96
N LYS A 187 3.16 23.50 26.83
CA LYS A 187 4.62 23.46 26.73
C LYS A 187 5.08 23.96 25.35
N GLN A 188 6.35 24.38 25.27
CA GLN A 188 6.97 24.68 24.00
C GLN A 188 7.21 23.39 23.21
N LEU A 189 6.34 23.14 22.23
CA LEU A 189 6.40 21.97 21.36
C LEU A 189 7.00 22.34 19.99
N PRO A 190 7.72 21.41 19.34
CA PRO A 190 8.27 21.65 18.01
C PRO A 190 7.17 21.79 16.95
N ASN A 191 7.43 22.62 15.93
CA ASN A 191 6.74 22.73 14.64
C ASN A 191 5.28 22.23 14.61
N GLY A 192 4.28 23.09 14.72
CA GLY A 192 2.87 22.72 14.49
C GLY A 192 2.27 21.65 15.44
N ALA A 193 3.07 20.98 16.27
CA ALA A 193 2.63 19.90 17.15
C ALA A 193 1.61 20.36 18.18
N ALA A 194 1.76 21.59 18.69
CA ALA A 194 0.79 22.19 19.61
C ALA A 194 -0.59 22.37 18.94
N ASN A 195 -0.61 22.75 17.66
CA ASN A 195 -1.86 22.92 16.91
C ASN A 195 -2.54 21.57 16.64
N ASP A 196 -1.76 20.57 16.22
CA ASP A 196 -2.26 19.22 15.97
C ASP A 196 -2.74 18.53 17.25
N LEU A 197 -2.03 18.73 18.37
CA LEU A 197 -2.46 18.24 19.68
C LEU A 197 -3.77 18.89 20.12
N LYS A 198 -3.91 20.22 19.99
CA LYS A 198 -5.17 20.93 20.29
C LYS A 198 -6.31 20.41 19.42
N LYS A 199 -6.06 20.23 18.12
CA LYS A 199 -7.02 19.64 17.18
C LYS A 199 -7.42 18.23 17.59
N ALA A 200 -6.46 17.39 17.99
CA ALA A 200 -6.70 16.03 18.46
C ALA A 200 -7.51 15.98 19.77
N ILE A 201 -7.28 16.93 20.69
CA ILE A 201 -8.05 17.04 21.94
C ILE A 201 -9.51 17.42 21.65
N SER A 202 -9.72 18.31 20.69
CA SER A 202 -11.06 18.77 20.27
C SER A 202 -11.86 17.75 19.45
N ALA A 203 -11.19 16.77 18.85
CA ALA A 203 -11.80 15.66 18.11
C ALA A 203 -12.38 14.57 19.04
#